data_AF-A0AAJ2UQE4-F1
#
_entry.id   AF-A0AAJ2UQE4-F1
#
_cell.length_a   1.000
_cell.length_b   1.000
_cell.length_c   1.000
_cell.angle_alpha   90.00
_cell.angle_beta   90.00
_cell.angle_gamma   90.00
#
_symmetry.space_group_name_H-M   'P 1'
#
loop_
_entity.id
_entity.type
_entity.pdbx_description
1 polymer ?
#
loop_
_entity_poly.entity_id
_entity_poly.type
_entity_poly.pdbx_seq_one_letter_code
_entity_poly.pdbx_strand_id
1 'polypeptide(L)'
;MTSREDETLARAAVAALTRQLELTPKPGLPDPRDLDARVTRQDHRALRWSAKSLVPGLAAMAACARRNGAATPELRAELGAIGRCTEHSMQLAGGGHRGATWVLGLLVAAAAMEPGARGRELAATAKKIAAHPDRRAPRRPSRGSSVSAKYGAAGARGEARAGFPHVRRALDVLAKARTAGTPEPDARLDALLTVMSTLQDTELLYTAGPHGLRHVQAGARGVIDAGGRTTLLLYTF
;
A
#
# COMPACT_ATOMS: atom_id res chain seq x y z
N MET A 1 -15.49 12.31 17.71
CA MET A 1 -14.25 13.12 17.69
C MET A 1 -13.07 12.17 17.52
N THR A 2 -12.05 12.54 16.75
CA THR A 2 -10.82 11.75 16.58
C THR A 2 -9.95 11.85 17.84
N SER A 3 -9.45 10.73 18.33
CA SER A 3 -8.53 10.70 19.48
C SER A 3 -7.08 10.90 19.05
N ARG A 4 -6.19 11.19 20.01
CA ARG A 4 -4.73 11.27 19.78
C ARG A 4 -4.16 9.96 19.20
N GLU A 5 -4.74 8.82 19.58
CA GLU A 5 -4.34 7.51 19.08
C GLU A 5 -4.72 7.33 17.59
N ASP A 6 -5.91 7.76 17.21
CA ASP A 6 -6.41 7.66 15.83
C ASP A 6 -5.54 8.47 14.87
N GLU A 7 -5.15 9.69 15.28
CA GLU A 7 -4.21 10.49 14.53
C GLU A 7 -2.81 9.88 14.46
N THR A 8 -2.39 9.17 15.51
CA THR A 8 -1.08 8.50 15.55
C THR A 8 -1.03 7.36 14.55
N LEU A 9 -2.09 6.56 14.45
CA LEU A 9 -2.24 5.53 13.42
C LEU A 9 -2.23 6.13 12.01
N ALA A 10 -2.97 7.22 11.81
CA ALA A 10 -3.02 7.92 10.53
C ALA A 10 -1.66 8.48 10.10
N ARG A 11 -0.94 9.14 11.02
CA ARG A 11 0.42 9.64 10.77
C ARG A 11 1.41 8.51 10.51
N ALA A 12 1.31 7.38 11.21
CA ALA A 12 2.15 6.21 10.96
C ALA A 12 1.93 5.64 9.55
N ALA A 13 0.67 5.54 9.10
CA ALA A 13 0.33 5.09 7.75
C ALA A 13 0.87 6.02 6.66
N VAL A 14 0.71 7.33 6.82
CA VAL A 14 1.23 8.34 5.88
C VAL A 14 2.76 8.36 5.88
N ALA A 15 3.40 8.22 7.05
CA ALA A 15 4.85 8.12 7.16
C ALA A 15 5.38 6.87 6.45
N ALA A 16 4.69 5.72 6.56
CA ALA A 16 5.04 4.50 5.85
C ALA A 16 4.94 4.69 4.32
N LEU A 17 3.86 5.30 3.84
CA LEU A 17 3.67 5.62 2.42
C LEU A 17 4.75 6.58 1.89
N THR A 18 5.08 7.61 2.67
CA THR A 18 6.13 8.59 2.31
C THR A 18 7.51 7.93 2.27
N ARG A 19 7.85 7.10 3.26
CA ARG A 19 9.10 6.33 3.27
C ARG A 19 9.20 5.37 2.09
N GLN A 20 8.08 4.76 1.70
CA GLN A 20 8.05 3.91 0.52
C GLN A 20 8.35 4.73 -0.75
N LEU A 21 7.83 5.95 -0.90
CA LEU A 21 8.20 6.85 -2.00
C LEU A 21 9.68 7.24 -2.00
N GLU A 22 10.32 7.26 -0.85
CA GLU A 22 11.74 7.61 -0.65
C GLU A 22 12.72 6.45 -0.85
N LEU A 23 12.28 5.19 -0.79
CA LEU A 23 13.15 4.04 -1.03
C LEU A 23 13.91 4.16 -2.35
N THR A 24 15.19 3.82 -2.37
CA THR A 24 16.01 3.93 -3.58
C THR A 24 17.14 2.92 -3.54
N PRO A 25 17.65 2.45 -4.70
CA PRO A 25 17.01 2.43 -6.01
C PRO A 25 15.65 1.70 -6.08
N LYS A 26 14.69 2.19 -6.87
CA LYS A 26 13.46 1.48 -7.25
C LYS A 26 13.53 1.03 -8.71
N PRO A 27 14.01 -0.19 -8.99
CA PRO A 27 14.08 -0.66 -10.37
C PRO A 27 12.69 -0.73 -11.01
N GLY A 28 12.51 -0.09 -12.17
CA GLY A 28 11.27 -0.16 -12.96
C GLY A 28 10.08 0.65 -12.42
N LEU A 29 10.29 1.50 -11.41
CA LEU A 29 9.30 2.45 -10.87
C LEU A 29 9.93 3.84 -10.77
N PRO A 30 9.15 4.92 -10.60
CA PRO A 30 9.71 6.25 -10.36
C PRO A 30 10.72 6.23 -9.20
N ASP A 31 11.99 6.44 -9.53
CA ASP A 31 13.11 6.42 -8.58
C ASP A 31 13.45 7.86 -8.17
N PRO A 32 13.64 8.16 -6.87
CA PRO A 32 14.17 9.45 -6.44
C PRO A 32 15.53 9.83 -7.03
N ARG A 33 16.27 8.90 -7.65
CA ARG A 33 17.50 9.20 -8.38
C ARG A 33 17.25 9.76 -9.78
N ASP A 34 16.06 9.57 -10.34
CA ASP A 34 15.68 10.06 -11.67
C ASP A 34 15.10 11.50 -11.63
N LEU A 35 15.35 12.24 -10.52
CA LEU A 35 14.83 13.60 -10.26
C LEU A 35 15.53 14.72 -11.06
N ASP A 36 16.46 14.36 -11.94
CA ASP A 36 17.12 15.30 -12.84
C ASP A 36 16.15 15.83 -13.91
N ALA A 37 15.13 15.04 -14.26
CA ALA A 37 14.00 15.53 -15.03
C ALA A 37 13.06 16.36 -14.15
N ARG A 38 12.83 17.63 -14.52
CA ARG A 38 11.91 18.56 -13.84
C ARG A 38 10.51 17.97 -13.62
N VAL A 39 10.01 17.22 -14.60
CA VAL A 39 8.70 16.55 -14.55
C VAL A 39 8.67 15.51 -13.42
N THR A 40 9.65 14.61 -13.37
CA THR A 40 9.78 13.59 -12.31
C THR A 40 9.86 14.21 -10.91
N ARG A 41 10.54 15.35 -10.77
CA ARG A 41 10.63 16.08 -9.49
C ARG A 41 9.30 16.68 -9.05
N GLN A 42 8.54 17.24 -9.98
CA GLN A 42 7.22 17.79 -9.71
C GLN A 42 6.25 16.70 -9.29
N ASP A 43 6.30 15.54 -9.97
CA ASP A 43 5.46 14.38 -9.66
C ASP A 43 5.77 13.80 -8.27
N HIS A 44 7.05 13.70 -7.88
CA HIS A 44 7.43 13.20 -6.55
C HIS A 44 6.94 14.13 -5.42
N ARG A 45 7.07 15.45 -5.60
CA ARG A 45 6.55 16.44 -4.64
C ARG A 45 5.03 16.37 -4.54
N ALA A 46 4.32 16.24 -5.66
CA ALA A 46 2.87 16.08 -5.68
C ALA A 46 2.43 14.78 -4.97
N LEU A 47 3.11 13.66 -5.20
CA LEU A 47 2.82 12.39 -4.51
C LEU A 47 3.03 12.48 -2.99
N ARG A 48 4.07 13.18 -2.53
CA ARG A 48 4.29 13.43 -1.10
C ARG A 48 3.20 14.32 -0.50
N TRP A 49 2.82 15.38 -1.20
CA TRP A 49 1.75 16.28 -0.76
C TRP A 49 0.40 15.55 -0.68
N SER A 50 0.08 14.79 -1.73
CA SER A 50 -1.13 13.97 -1.77
C SER A 50 -1.15 12.93 -0.64
N ALA A 51 -0.03 12.24 -0.36
CA ALA A 51 0.06 11.32 0.78
C ALA A 51 -0.28 11.99 2.12
N LYS A 52 0.20 13.22 2.36
CA LYS A 52 -0.09 13.98 3.59
C LYS A 52 -1.57 14.32 3.74
N SER A 53 -2.28 14.56 2.64
CA SER A 53 -3.72 14.83 2.67
C SER A 53 -4.58 13.65 3.15
N LEU A 54 -4.00 12.43 3.22
CA LEU A 54 -4.71 11.25 3.71
C LEU A 54 -4.88 11.25 5.24
N VAL A 55 -4.11 12.03 6.00
CA VAL A 55 -4.11 11.99 7.48
C VAL A 55 -5.52 12.16 8.07
N PRO A 56 -6.32 13.18 7.72
CA PRO A 56 -7.64 13.37 8.32
C PRO A 56 -8.59 12.21 8.03
N GLY A 57 -8.57 11.70 6.79
CA GLY A 57 -9.39 10.58 6.36
C GLY A 57 -9.04 9.28 7.08
N LEU A 58 -7.75 8.97 7.20
CA LEU A 58 -7.27 7.80 7.92
C LEU A 58 -7.58 7.89 9.43
N ALA A 59 -7.45 9.08 10.04
CA ALA A 59 -7.83 9.28 11.44
C ALA A 59 -9.34 9.09 11.65
N ALA A 60 -10.17 9.56 10.72
CA ALA A 60 -11.61 9.32 10.75
C ALA A 60 -11.96 7.83 10.60
N MET A 61 -11.24 7.08 9.77
CA MET A 61 -11.39 5.62 9.65
C MET A 61 -11.02 4.89 10.94
N ALA A 62 -9.92 5.27 11.60
CA ALA A 62 -9.54 4.73 12.91
C ALA A 62 -10.64 4.98 13.96
N ALA A 63 -11.11 6.23 14.08
CA ALA A 63 -12.15 6.60 15.01
C ALA A 63 -13.49 5.87 14.75
N CYS A 64 -13.84 5.70 13.47
CA CYS A 64 -15.02 4.92 13.05
C CYS A 64 -14.90 3.45 13.46
N ALA A 65 -13.75 2.82 13.19
CA ALA A 65 -13.52 1.41 13.49
C ALA A 65 -13.51 1.15 15.00
N ARG A 66 -12.84 2.02 15.78
CA ARG A 66 -12.81 1.96 17.25
C ARG A 66 -14.20 2.08 17.87
N ARG A 67 -15.04 2.99 17.37
CA ARG A 67 -16.42 3.17 17.86
C ARG A 67 -17.30 1.94 17.60
N ASN A 68 -17.12 1.27 16.46
CA ASN A 68 -17.92 0.11 16.10
C ASN A 68 -17.49 -1.17 16.84
N GLY A 69 -16.19 -1.35 17.09
CA GLY A 69 -15.65 -2.47 17.88
C GLY A 69 -15.72 -3.86 17.21
N ALA A 70 -16.41 -4.01 16.08
CA ALA A 70 -16.53 -5.27 15.35
C ALA A 70 -16.54 -5.07 13.83
N ALA A 71 -16.11 -6.10 13.09
CA ALA A 71 -16.16 -6.11 11.63
C ALA A 71 -17.60 -6.41 11.20
N THR A 72 -18.34 -5.37 10.82
CA THR A 72 -19.75 -5.46 10.40
C THR A 72 -19.95 -4.86 9.00
N PRO A 73 -21.07 -5.19 8.32
CA PRO A 73 -21.46 -4.49 7.09
C PRO A 73 -21.58 -2.97 7.25
N GLU A 74 -22.07 -2.52 8.40
CA GLU A 74 -22.26 -1.11 8.74
C GLU A 74 -20.91 -0.39 8.84
N LEU A 75 -19.96 -0.97 9.59
CA LEU A 75 -18.59 -0.46 9.66
C LEU A 75 -17.98 -0.39 8.25
N ARG A 76 -18.13 -1.44 7.44
CA ARG A 76 -17.57 -1.46 6.10
C ARG A 76 -18.16 -0.37 5.20
N ALA A 77 -19.45 -0.09 5.30
CA ALA A 77 -20.12 0.97 4.56
C ALA A 77 -19.67 2.37 5.04
N GLU A 78 -19.48 2.58 6.33
CA GLU A 78 -18.94 3.83 6.90
C GLU A 78 -17.49 4.08 6.45
N LEU A 79 -16.61 3.09 6.58
CA LEU A 79 -15.24 3.17 6.07
C LEU A 79 -15.20 3.47 4.57
N GLY A 80 -16.13 2.88 3.81
CA GLY A 80 -16.30 3.16 2.39
C GLY A 80 -16.66 4.62 2.12
N ALA A 81 -17.58 5.20 2.90
CA ALA A 81 -17.97 6.60 2.78
C ALA A 81 -16.81 7.54 3.12
N ILE A 82 -16.13 7.30 4.24
CA ILE A 82 -14.94 8.07 4.64
C ILE A 82 -13.85 7.96 3.57
N GLY A 83 -13.62 6.77 3.03
CA GLY A 83 -12.63 6.51 1.98
C GLY A 83 -12.89 7.28 0.70
N ARG A 84 -14.14 7.40 0.27
CA ARG A 84 -14.50 8.21 -0.90
C ARG A 84 -14.26 9.70 -0.67
N CYS A 85 -14.60 10.23 0.50
CA CYS A 85 -14.27 11.61 0.85
C CYS A 85 -12.75 11.82 0.88
N THR A 86 -12.02 10.86 1.45
CA THR A 86 -10.55 10.89 1.53
C THR A 86 -9.91 10.87 0.14
N GLU A 87 -10.42 10.02 -0.77
CA GLU A 87 -9.97 9.95 -2.16
C GLU A 87 -10.21 11.28 -2.89
N HIS A 88 -11.35 11.92 -2.64
CA HIS A 88 -11.64 13.24 -3.20
C HIS A 88 -10.64 14.30 -2.73
N SER A 89 -10.39 14.41 -1.41
CA SER A 89 -9.38 15.35 -0.86
C SER A 89 -7.98 15.06 -1.40
N MET A 90 -7.61 13.78 -1.50
CA MET A 90 -6.34 13.33 -2.07
C MET A 90 -6.20 13.71 -3.55
N GLN A 91 -7.28 13.61 -4.33
CA GLN A 91 -7.31 14.01 -5.73
C GLN A 91 -7.12 15.52 -5.90
N LEU A 92 -7.69 16.34 -5.02
CA LEU A 92 -7.46 17.79 -4.99
C LEU A 92 -6.01 18.14 -4.60
N ALA A 93 -5.37 17.28 -3.80
CA ALA A 93 -3.98 17.41 -3.39
C ALA A 93 -2.96 16.83 -4.41
N GLY A 94 -3.33 16.70 -5.69
CA GLY A 94 -2.46 16.20 -6.76
C GLY A 94 -2.69 14.73 -7.13
N GLY A 95 -3.52 14.01 -6.37
CA GLY A 95 -3.90 12.63 -6.67
C GLY A 95 -2.77 11.61 -6.54
N GLY A 96 -2.96 10.46 -7.17
CA GLY A 96 -2.16 9.26 -6.93
C GLY A 96 -2.78 8.38 -5.85
N HIS A 97 -2.04 7.42 -5.32
CA HIS A 97 -2.33 6.67 -4.08
C HIS A 97 -3.70 6.00 -3.89
N ARG A 98 -4.60 5.96 -4.87
CA ARG A 98 -5.95 5.37 -4.71
C ARG A 98 -5.94 3.96 -4.13
N GLY A 99 -5.04 3.11 -4.63
CA GLY A 99 -4.86 1.76 -4.07
C GLY A 99 -4.36 1.79 -2.62
N ALA A 100 -3.41 2.67 -2.32
CA ALA A 100 -2.87 2.85 -0.98
C ALA A 100 -3.92 3.38 0.01
N THR A 101 -4.78 4.33 -0.37
CA THR A 101 -5.88 4.81 0.48
C THR A 101 -6.78 3.66 0.93
N TRP A 102 -7.08 2.74 0.01
CA TRP A 102 -7.92 1.58 0.32
C TRP A 102 -7.23 0.59 1.26
N VAL A 103 -5.98 0.24 0.97
CA VAL A 103 -5.18 -0.69 1.78
C VAL A 103 -4.90 -0.11 3.17
N LEU A 104 -4.38 1.11 3.23
CA LEU A 104 -4.07 1.79 4.49
C LEU A 104 -5.31 2.06 5.31
N GLY A 105 -6.44 2.40 4.68
CA GLY A 105 -7.71 2.61 5.38
C GLY A 105 -8.17 1.37 6.14
N LEU A 106 -8.07 0.19 5.53
CA LEU A 106 -8.42 -1.08 6.19
C LEU A 106 -7.42 -1.46 7.27
N LEU A 107 -6.11 -1.25 7.05
CA LEU A 107 -5.08 -1.56 8.04
C LEU A 107 -5.17 -0.62 9.26
N VAL A 108 -5.44 0.66 9.05
CA VAL A 108 -5.65 1.65 10.11
C VAL A 108 -6.92 1.32 10.91
N ALA A 109 -8.02 0.98 10.22
CA ALA A 109 -9.25 0.53 10.88
C ALA A 109 -9.00 -0.73 11.72
N ALA A 110 -8.30 -1.72 11.16
CA ALA A 110 -7.96 -2.95 11.87
C ALA A 110 -7.09 -2.69 13.11
N ALA A 111 -6.12 -1.78 13.02
CA ALA A 111 -5.23 -1.43 14.15
C ALA A 111 -5.98 -0.67 15.25
N ALA A 112 -7.00 0.11 14.89
CA ALA A 112 -7.84 0.82 15.85
C ALA A 112 -8.84 -0.10 16.54
N MET A 113 -9.30 -1.15 15.87
CA MET A 113 -10.19 -2.17 16.46
C MET A 113 -9.46 -3.12 17.41
N GLU A 114 -8.23 -3.51 17.05
CA GLU A 114 -7.42 -4.45 17.82
C GLU A 114 -6.09 -3.80 18.22
N PRO A 115 -6.08 -2.94 19.26
CA PRO A 115 -4.86 -2.31 19.76
C PRO A 115 -3.81 -3.37 20.12
N GLY A 116 -2.62 -3.25 19.54
CA GLY A 116 -1.51 -4.19 19.77
C GLY A 116 -1.37 -5.28 18.71
N ALA A 117 -2.39 -5.49 17.85
CA ALA A 117 -2.30 -6.44 16.74
C ALA A 117 -1.18 -6.07 15.76
N ARG A 118 -0.39 -7.06 15.33
CA ARG A 118 0.74 -6.85 14.41
C ARG A 118 0.72 -7.83 13.25
N GLY A 119 1.30 -7.41 12.13
CA GLY A 119 1.56 -8.26 10.96
C GLY A 119 0.35 -9.10 10.52
N ARG A 120 0.38 -10.41 10.83
CA ARG A 120 -0.66 -11.37 10.45
C ARG A 120 -2.00 -11.13 11.14
N GLU A 121 -2.00 -10.71 12.40
CA GLU A 121 -3.22 -10.42 13.16
C GLU A 121 -3.94 -9.23 12.54
N LEU A 122 -3.19 -8.18 12.24
CA LEU A 122 -3.71 -6.99 11.59
C LEU A 122 -4.30 -7.32 10.20
N ALA A 123 -3.61 -8.15 9.42
CA ALA A 123 -4.09 -8.61 8.13
C ALA A 123 -5.36 -9.48 8.25
N ALA A 124 -5.49 -10.28 9.32
CA ALA A 124 -6.67 -11.07 9.59
C ALA A 124 -7.89 -10.19 9.95
N THR A 125 -7.70 -9.17 10.78
CA THR A 125 -8.77 -8.21 11.11
C THR A 125 -9.19 -7.42 9.86
N ALA A 126 -8.23 -6.92 9.07
CA ALA A 126 -8.53 -6.25 7.82
C ALA A 126 -9.26 -7.15 6.82
N LYS A 127 -8.95 -8.46 6.78
CA LYS A 127 -9.69 -9.46 6.01
C LYS A 127 -11.15 -9.56 6.44
N LYS A 128 -11.42 -9.63 7.75
CA LYS A 128 -12.79 -9.66 8.29
C LYS A 128 -13.58 -8.43 7.82
N ILE A 129 -13.00 -7.23 7.91
CA ILE A 129 -13.62 -5.99 7.43
C ILE A 129 -13.87 -6.06 5.90
N ALA A 130 -12.88 -6.50 5.12
CA ALA A 130 -12.95 -6.56 3.66
C ALA A 130 -13.91 -7.63 3.09
N ALA A 131 -14.27 -8.63 3.91
CA ALA A 131 -15.24 -9.66 3.56
C ALA A 131 -16.66 -9.08 3.41
N HIS A 132 -16.98 -8.02 4.14
CA HIS A 132 -18.28 -7.36 4.02
C HIS A 132 -18.40 -6.53 2.73
N PRO A 133 -19.60 -6.48 2.13
CA PRO A 133 -19.86 -5.59 1.01
C PRO A 133 -20.01 -4.14 1.47
N ASP A 134 -19.59 -3.20 0.63
CA ASP A 134 -19.95 -1.78 0.77
C ASP A 134 -21.21 -1.51 -0.05
N ARG A 135 -22.38 -1.53 0.59
CA ARG A 135 -23.69 -1.31 -0.05
C ARG A 135 -23.82 0.10 -0.64
N ARG A 136 -22.95 1.04 -0.23
CA ARG A 136 -22.90 2.42 -0.72
C ARG A 136 -21.80 2.62 -1.77
N ALA A 137 -21.16 1.56 -2.24
CA ALA A 137 -20.15 1.64 -3.29
C ALA A 137 -20.76 2.19 -4.60
N PRO A 138 -20.06 3.08 -5.32
CA PRO A 138 -20.51 3.56 -6.62
C PRO A 138 -20.73 2.39 -7.60
N ARG A 139 -21.79 2.47 -8.41
CA ARG A 139 -22.07 1.50 -9.47
C ARG A 139 -21.06 1.57 -10.62
N ARG A 140 -20.45 2.73 -10.82
CA ARG A 140 -19.42 2.92 -11.85
C ARG A 140 -18.12 2.24 -11.41
N PRO A 141 -17.52 1.38 -12.23
CA PRO A 141 -16.24 0.75 -11.91
C PRO A 141 -15.14 1.80 -11.83
N SER A 142 -14.26 1.66 -10.82
CA SER A 142 -13.01 2.40 -10.75
C SER A 142 -12.02 1.85 -11.78
N ARG A 143 -10.99 2.64 -12.14
CA ARG A 143 -9.87 2.19 -12.99
C ARG A 143 -9.32 0.85 -12.55
N GLY A 144 -8.97 0.72 -11.26
CA GLY A 144 -8.45 -0.53 -10.70
C GLY A 144 -9.42 -1.69 -10.85
N SER A 145 -10.73 -1.49 -10.61
CA SER A 145 -11.72 -2.57 -10.78
C SER A 145 -11.92 -2.97 -12.24
N SER A 146 -11.88 -2.03 -13.18
CA SER A 146 -11.95 -2.33 -14.62
C SER A 146 -10.73 -3.11 -15.09
N VAL A 147 -9.53 -2.75 -14.61
CA VAL A 147 -8.27 -3.44 -14.92
C VAL A 147 -8.26 -4.84 -14.30
N SER A 148 -8.69 -4.97 -13.04
CA SER A 148 -8.90 -6.25 -12.38
C SER A 148 -9.83 -7.17 -13.17
N ALA A 149 -10.97 -6.65 -13.65
CA ALA A 149 -11.90 -7.41 -14.47
C ALA A 149 -11.29 -7.83 -15.82
N LYS A 150 -10.56 -6.92 -16.47
CA LYS A 150 -9.94 -7.16 -17.78
C LYS A 150 -8.84 -8.22 -17.74
N TYR A 151 -7.99 -8.21 -16.72
CA TYR A 151 -6.79 -9.06 -16.66
C TYR A 151 -6.84 -10.16 -15.61
N GLY A 152 -7.97 -10.33 -14.91
CA GLY A 152 -8.10 -11.32 -13.82
C GLY A 152 -7.27 -10.98 -12.57
N ALA A 153 -6.84 -9.73 -12.42
CA ALA A 153 -6.02 -9.31 -11.29
C ALA A 153 -6.86 -9.12 -10.03
N ALA A 154 -6.42 -9.71 -8.91
CA ALA A 154 -7.08 -9.58 -7.61
C ALA A 154 -7.27 -8.10 -7.20
N GLY A 155 -6.28 -7.25 -7.53
CA GLY A 155 -6.23 -5.86 -7.13
C GLY A 155 -6.22 -5.68 -5.60
N ALA A 156 -6.26 -4.43 -5.14
CA ALA A 156 -6.27 -4.13 -3.71
C ALA A 156 -7.42 -4.84 -2.96
N ARG A 157 -8.61 -4.92 -3.59
CA ARG A 157 -9.79 -5.56 -2.99
C ARG A 157 -9.61 -7.06 -2.79
N GLY A 158 -9.09 -7.77 -3.79
CA GLY A 158 -8.81 -9.19 -3.68
C GLY A 158 -7.72 -9.47 -2.64
N GLU A 159 -6.67 -8.64 -2.60
CA GLU A 159 -5.60 -8.75 -1.59
C GLU A 159 -6.15 -8.68 -0.17
N ALA A 160 -6.99 -7.68 0.18
CA ALA A 160 -7.52 -7.60 1.54
C ALA A 160 -8.49 -8.75 1.86
N ARG A 161 -9.32 -9.19 0.91
CA ARG A 161 -10.20 -10.36 1.10
C ARG A 161 -9.41 -11.65 1.32
N ALA A 162 -8.22 -11.74 0.75
CA ALA A 162 -7.28 -12.83 1.01
C ALA A 162 -6.46 -12.64 2.31
N GLY A 163 -6.55 -11.47 2.96
CA GLY A 163 -5.75 -11.13 4.14
C GLY A 163 -4.31 -10.76 3.81
N PHE A 164 -4.13 -10.00 2.74
CA PHE A 164 -2.88 -9.42 2.25
C PHE A 164 -1.72 -10.43 2.17
N PRO A 165 -1.83 -11.49 1.34
CA PRO A 165 -0.80 -12.52 1.22
C PRO A 165 0.56 -11.95 0.83
N HIS A 166 0.61 -10.96 -0.08
CA HIS A 166 1.86 -10.32 -0.49
C HIS A 166 2.49 -9.49 0.63
N VAL A 167 1.69 -8.76 1.41
CA VAL A 167 2.17 -8.00 2.57
C VAL A 167 2.73 -8.96 3.63
N ARG A 168 2.05 -10.06 3.91
CA ARG A 168 2.52 -11.07 4.88
C ARG A 168 3.86 -11.67 4.46
N ARG A 169 4.02 -12.04 3.18
CA ARG A 169 5.29 -12.54 2.65
C ARG A 169 6.40 -11.49 2.77
N ALA A 170 6.11 -10.24 2.43
CA ALA A 170 7.07 -9.14 2.53
C ALA A 170 7.47 -8.86 3.98
N LEU A 171 6.55 -8.99 4.94
CA LEU A 171 6.84 -8.88 6.37
C LEU A 171 7.75 -9.99 6.86
N ASP A 172 7.56 -11.23 6.38
CA ASP A 172 8.44 -12.35 6.72
C ASP A 172 9.88 -12.08 6.20
N VAL A 173 10.01 -11.58 4.97
CA VAL A 173 11.31 -11.19 4.38
C VAL A 173 11.96 -10.06 5.18
N LEU A 174 11.20 -9.01 5.48
CA LEU A 174 11.68 -7.87 6.26
C LEU A 174 12.16 -8.28 7.65
N ALA A 175 11.43 -9.17 8.33
CA ALA A 175 11.81 -9.69 9.65
C ALA A 175 13.11 -10.49 9.57
N LYS A 176 13.23 -11.40 8.60
CA LYS A 176 14.45 -12.20 8.38
C LYS A 176 15.67 -11.32 8.11
N ALA A 177 15.56 -10.34 7.22
CA ALA A 177 16.65 -9.42 6.90
C ALA A 177 17.09 -8.61 8.13
N ARG A 178 16.15 -8.12 8.94
CA ARG A 178 16.47 -7.41 10.19
C ARG A 178 17.19 -8.31 11.20
N THR A 179 16.74 -9.56 11.37
CA THR A 179 17.40 -10.52 12.25
C THR A 179 18.82 -10.86 11.76
N ALA A 180 19.04 -10.85 10.44
CA ALA A 180 20.36 -11.03 9.84
C ALA A 180 21.27 -9.78 9.91
N GLY A 181 20.80 -8.68 10.49
CA GLY A 181 21.57 -7.44 10.59
C GLY A 181 21.66 -6.64 9.30
N THR A 182 20.83 -6.95 8.29
CA THR A 182 20.76 -6.19 7.04
C THR A 182 20.38 -4.73 7.33
N PRO A 183 21.05 -3.73 6.71
CA PRO A 183 20.67 -2.33 6.84
C PRO A 183 19.18 -2.11 6.52
N GLU A 184 18.50 -1.29 7.33
CA GLU A 184 17.05 -1.08 7.23
C GLU A 184 16.56 -0.63 5.84
N PRO A 185 17.27 0.24 5.08
CA PRO A 185 16.87 0.57 3.70
C PRO A 185 16.86 -0.64 2.77
N ASP A 186 17.86 -1.52 2.88
CA ASP A 186 17.99 -2.72 2.04
C ASP A 186 16.92 -3.75 2.41
N ALA A 187 16.71 -3.99 3.71
CA ALA A 187 15.67 -4.90 4.19
C ALA A 187 14.27 -4.47 3.71
N ARG A 188 13.99 -3.16 3.68
CA ARG A 188 12.73 -2.61 3.14
C ARG A 188 12.63 -2.75 1.63
N LEU A 189 13.75 -2.62 0.92
CA LEU A 189 13.76 -2.84 -0.51
C LEU A 189 13.50 -4.31 -0.84
N ASP A 190 14.16 -5.25 -0.16
CA ASP A 190 13.94 -6.68 -0.40
C ASP A 190 12.47 -7.05 -0.16
N ALA A 191 11.84 -6.45 0.86
CA ALA A 191 10.41 -6.56 1.09
C ALA A 191 9.57 -5.99 -0.07
N LEU A 192 9.94 -4.81 -0.61
CA LEU A 192 9.28 -4.21 -1.77
C LEU A 192 9.43 -5.08 -3.03
N LEU A 193 10.63 -5.55 -3.34
CA LEU A 193 10.92 -6.44 -4.46
C LEU A 193 10.15 -7.75 -4.34
N THR A 194 10.03 -8.29 -3.12
CA THR A 194 9.23 -9.48 -2.84
C THR A 194 7.77 -9.28 -3.27
N VAL A 195 7.17 -8.14 -2.95
CA VAL A 195 5.81 -7.79 -3.41
C VAL A 195 5.79 -7.67 -4.93
N MET A 196 6.68 -6.85 -5.50
CA MET A 196 6.73 -6.56 -6.94
C MET A 196 6.93 -7.82 -7.79
N SER A 197 7.65 -8.81 -7.30
CA SER A 197 7.97 -10.05 -8.03
C SER A 197 6.76 -10.95 -8.33
N THR A 198 5.61 -10.72 -7.69
CA THR A 198 4.43 -11.60 -7.83
C THR A 198 3.10 -10.84 -7.86
N LEU A 199 3.03 -9.63 -7.32
CA LEU A 199 1.80 -8.85 -7.31
C LEU A 199 1.39 -8.46 -8.74
N GLN A 200 0.13 -8.70 -9.08
CA GLN A 200 -0.48 -8.19 -10.31
C GLN A 200 -0.94 -6.75 -10.08
N ASP A 201 -0.02 -5.80 -10.16
CA ASP A 201 -0.29 -4.39 -9.94
C ASP A 201 -1.25 -3.83 -11.00
N THR A 202 -2.44 -3.43 -10.58
CA THR A 202 -3.46 -2.88 -11.46
C THR A 202 -3.10 -1.51 -12.03
N GLU A 203 -2.25 -0.72 -11.36
CA GLU A 203 -1.76 0.53 -11.93
C GLU A 203 -0.77 0.24 -13.06
N LEU A 204 0.15 -0.69 -12.85
CA LEU A 204 1.11 -1.09 -13.87
C LEU A 204 0.44 -1.79 -15.07
N LEU A 205 -0.55 -2.64 -14.82
CA LEU A 205 -1.39 -3.24 -15.87
C LEU A 205 -2.17 -2.20 -16.68
N TYR A 206 -2.54 -1.09 -16.06
CA TYR A 206 -3.22 0.02 -16.72
C TYR A 206 -2.25 0.81 -17.61
N THR A 207 -1.07 1.15 -17.09
CA THR A 207 -0.11 2.04 -17.77
C THR A 207 0.78 1.33 -18.78
N ALA A 208 1.26 0.13 -18.46
CA ALA A 208 2.25 -0.61 -19.26
C ALA A 208 1.74 -1.97 -19.77
N GLY A 209 0.52 -2.37 -19.38
CA GLY A 209 -0.09 -3.63 -19.80
C GLY A 209 0.59 -4.89 -19.26
N PRO A 210 0.13 -6.08 -19.69
CA PRO A 210 0.66 -7.35 -19.19
C PRO A 210 2.16 -7.56 -19.48
N HIS A 211 2.67 -7.03 -20.59
CA HIS A 211 4.10 -7.13 -20.90
C HIS A 211 4.94 -6.29 -19.94
N GLY A 212 4.55 -5.04 -19.68
CA GLY A 212 5.22 -4.19 -18.70
C GLY A 212 5.19 -4.78 -17.29
N LEU A 213 4.05 -5.34 -16.87
CA LEU A 213 3.95 -6.06 -15.59
C LEU A 213 4.95 -7.21 -15.51
N ARG A 214 5.02 -8.08 -16.54
CA ARG A 214 5.96 -9.20 -16.56
C ARG A 214 7.42 -8.75 -16.52
N HIS A 215 7.74 -7.67 -17.22
CA HIS A 215 9.09 -7.12 -17.21
C HIS A 215 9.51 -6.66 -15.80
N VAL A 216 8.64 -5.91 -15.10
CA VAL A 216 8.89 -5.48 -13.71
C VAL A 216 9.00 -6.67 -12.75
N GLN A 217 8.11 -7.67 -12.90
CA GLN A 217 8.16 -8.89 -12.08
C GLN A 217 9.45 -9.68 -12.30
N ALA A 218 9.88 -9.83 -13.55
CA ALA A 218 11.13 -10.50 -13.91
C ALA A 218 12.35 -9.75 -13.38
N GLY A 219 12.37 -8.41 -13.50
CA GLY A 219 13.44 -7.59 -12.93
C GLY A 219 13.53 -7.71 -11.41
N ALA A 220 12.39 -7.65 -10.72
CA ALA A 220 12.34 -7.84 -9.26
C ALA A 220 12.81 -9.25 -8.85
N ARG A 221 12.41 -10.29 -9.60
CA ARG A 221 12.87 -11.67 -9.39
C ARG A 221 14.37 -11.79 -9.59
N GLY A 222 14.92 -11.23 -10.67
CA GLY A 222 16.35 -11.28 -10.95
C GLY A 222 17.20 -10.65 -9.83
N VAL A 223 16.75 -9.54 -9.23
CA VAL A 223 17.45 -8.94 -8.08
C VAL A 223 17.36 -9.82 -6.84
N ILE A 224 16.21 -10.44 -6.57
CA ILE A 224 16.05 -11.38 -5.45
C ILE A 224 16.95 -12.60 -5.63
N ASP A 225 16.96 -13.19 -6.83
CA ASP A 225 17.71 -14.41 -7.14
C ASP A 225 19.23 -14.16 -7.12
N ALA A 226 19.67 -12.93 -7.40
CA ALA A 226 21.05 -12.50 -7.24
C ALA A 226 21.49 -12.28 -5.77
N GLY A 227 20.63 -12.56 -4.79
CA GLY A 227 20.92 -12.43 -3.36
C GLY A 227 20.35 -11.16 -2.70
N GLY A 228 19.42 -10.46 -3.36
CA GLY A 228 18.90 -9.19 -2.89
C GLY A 228 19.90 -8.06 -3.04
N ARG A 229 19.65 -6.91 -2.41
CA ARG A 229 20.56 -5.76 -2.57
C ARG A 229 21.93 -5.94 -1.93
N THR A 230 22.02 -6.77 -0.90
CA THR A 230 23.24 -6.97 -0.13
C THR A 230 24.36 -7.63 -0.96
N THR A 231 24.00 -8.40 -2.00
CA THR A 231 24.99 -9.12 -2.84
C THR A 231 25.50 -8.29 -4.02
N LEU A 232 24.80 -7.24 -4.44
CA LEU A 232 25.27 -6.30 -5.48
C LEU A 232 26.49 -5.47 -5.05
N LEU A 233 26.84 -5.47 -3.76
CA LEU A 233 28.07 -4.85 -3.24
C LEU A 233 29.29 -5.80 -3.22
N LEU A 234 29.14 -7.08 -3.57
CA LEU A 234 30.27 -8.02 -3.66
C LEU A 234 30.85 -8.15 -5.07
N TYR A 235 30.30 -7.44 -6.05
CA TYR A 235 30.79 -7.41 -7.44
C TYR A 235 30.89 -5.98 -8.00
N THR A 236 31.42 -5.07 -7.21
CA THR A 236 31.93 -3.79 -7.72
C THR A 236 33.39 -3.68 -7.32
N PHE A 237 34.28 -4.02 -8.26
CA PHE A 237 35.68 -3.57 -8.24
C PHE A 237 35.75 -2.10 -8.65
#